data_AF-A0A426X4Q7-F1
#
_entry.id   AF-A0A426X4Q7-F1
#
_cell.length_a   1.000
_cell.length_b   1.000
_cell.length_c   1.000
_cell.angle_alpha   90.00
_cell.angle_beta   90.00
_cell.angle_gamma   90.00
#
_symmetry.space_group_name_H-M   'P 1'
#
loop_
_entity.id
_entity.type
_entity.pdbx_description
1 polymer ?
#
loop_
_entity_poly.entity_id
_entity_poly.type
_entity_poly.pdbx_seq_one_letter_code
_entity_poly.pdbx_strand_id
1 'polypeptide(L)'
;ARTWCIANPLAKPAALKSDVDRLCGGDVDCSSIQSGGVCFAPNTVADHASVVYNIYYKSHQSQPSACSFGDNTLSTVSDPCKFPSLIIIIIIYFISPRYKILFLNIIHILIHYIYFAAHGSCIFP
;
A
#
# COMPACT_ATOMS: atom_id res chain seq x y z
N ALA A 1 -12.32 -7.50 15.47
CA ALA A 1 -11.25 -7.71 14.48
C ALA A 1 -11.03 -6.41 13.72
N ARG A 2 -9.79 -6.09 13.31
CA ARG A 2 -9.52 -4.92 12.45
C ARG A 2 -9.61 -5.38 10.99
N THR A 3 -10.64 -4.94 10.28
CA THR A 3 -10.79 -5.17 8.84
C THR A 3 -10.20 -3.97 8.09
N TRP A 4 -9.59 -4.26 6.94
CA TRP A 4 -9.00 -3.32 6.01
C TRP A 4 -9.68 -3.44 4.66
N CYS A 5 -9.83 -2.31 3.97
CA CYS A 5 -10.26 -2.29 2.59
C CYS A 5 -9.07 -1.99 1.69
N ILE A 6 -8.73 -2.92 0.79
CA ILE A 6 -7.59 -2.78 -0.11
C ILE A 6 -8.02 -2.90 -1.57
N ALA A 7 -7.18 -2.45 -2.49
CA ALA A 7 -7.39 -2.71 -3.90
C ALA A 7 -7.23 -4.21 -4.19
N ASN A 8 -8.08 -4.74 -5.06
CA ASN A 8 -7.94 -6.11 -5.54
C ASN A 8 -6.70 -6.19 -6.46
N PRO A 9 -5.73 -7.08 -6.20
CA PRO A 9 -4.54 -7.23 -7.04
C PRO A 9 -4.85 -7.69 -8.48
N LEU A 10 -6.03 -8.25 -8.72
CA LEU A 10 -6.51 -8.65 -10.05
C LEU A 10 -7.29 -7.54 -10.76
N ALA A 11 -7.56 -6.41 -10.10
CA ALA A 11 -8.28 -5.30 -10.70
C ALA A 11 -7.45 -4.61 -11.79
N LYS A 12 -8.15 -4.11 -12.80
CA LYS A 12 -7.50 -3.36 -13.89
C LYS A 12 -7.01 -2.01 -13.35
N PRO A 13 -5.75 -1.61 -13.61
CA PRO A 13 -5.24 -0.31 -13.15
C PRO A 13 -6.10 0.88 -13.58
N ALA A 14 -6.70 0.84 -14.77
CA ALA A 14 -7.60 1.89 -15.24
C ALA A 14 -8.87 2.02 -14.37
N ALA A 15 -9.43 0.91 -13.90
CA ALA A 15 -10.60 0.92 -13.03
C ALA A 15 -10.24 1.48 -11.64
N LEU A 16 -9.11 1.03 -11.08
CA LEU A 16 -8.58 1.56 -9.82
C LEU A 16 -8.30 3.06 -9.89
N LYS A 17 -7.71 3.54 -11.00
CA LYS A 17 -7.44 4.97 -11.19
C LYS A 17 -8.73 5.79 -11.24
N SER A 18 -9.75 5.28 -11.93
CA SER A 18 -11.07 5.93 -11.99
C SER A 18 -11.72 6.04 -10.62
N ASP A 19 -11.60 5.00 -9.78
CA ASP A 19 -12.12 5.03 -8.42
C ASP A 19 -11.35 6.00 -7.52
N VAL A 20 -10.01 6.01 -7.62
CA VAL A 20 -9.16 7.00 -6.93
C VAL A 20 -9.56 8.42 -7.31
N ASP A 21 -9.66 8.72 -8.60
CA ASP A 21 -10.00 10.07 -9.08
C ASP A 21 -11.38 10.52 -8.59
N ARG A 22 -12.34 9.60 -8.55
CA ARG A 22 -13.67 9.87 -8.01
C ARG A 22 -13.63 10.14 -6.51
N LEU A 23 -12.97 9.28 -5.73
CA LEU A 23 -12.91 9.41 -4.26
C LEU A 23 -12.11 10.64 -3.82
N CYS A 24 -10.98 10.92 -4.48
CA CYS A 24 -10.19 12.13 -4.24
C CYS A 24 -10.88 13.42 -4.67
N GLY A 25 -11.94 13.33 -5.49
CA GLY A 25 -12.73 14.49 -5.93
C GLY A 25 -13.62 15.10 -4.84
N GLY A 26 -13.81 14.42 -3.70
CA GLY A 26 -14.59 14.99 -2.60
C GLY A 26 -14.84 14.08 -1.39
N ASP A 27 -14.70 12.77 -1.52
CA ASP A 27 -15.02 11.82 -0.44
C ASP A 27 -13.83 11.49 0.48
N VAL A 28 -12.60 11.68 -0.02
CA VAL A 28 -11.35 11.30 0.65
C VAL A 28 -10.29 12.39 0.47
N ASP A 29 -9.54 12.70 1.54
CA ASP A 29 -8.31 13.48 1.41
C ASP A 29 -7.17 12.62 0.87
N CYS A 30 -6.76 12.92 -0.36
CA CYS A 30 -5.69 12.21 -1.06
C CYS A 30 -4.32 12.89 -0.94
N SER A 31 -4.16 13.90 -0.08
CA SER A 31 -2.87 14.58 0.16
C SER A 31 -1.72 13.61 0.48
N SER A 32 -2.02 12.50 1.16
CA SER A 32 -1.06 11.47 1.54
C SER A 32 -0.50 10.68 0.36
N ILE A 33 -1.24 10.50 -0.74
CA ILE A 33 -0.82 9.74 -1.93
C ILE A 33 -0.30 10.62 -3.06
N GLN A 34 -0.38 11.94 -2.93
CA GLN A 34 0.18 12.88 -3.92
C GLN A 34 1.71 12.91 -3.85
N SER A 35 2.35 13.47 -4.88
CA SER A 35 3.80 13.64 -4.89
C SER A 35 4.28 14.41 -3.66
N GLY A 36 5.24 13.85 -2.92
CA GLY A 36 5.71 14.41 -1.64
C GLY A 36 4.88 14.02 -0.42
N GLY A 37 3.78 13.29 -0.61
CA GLY A 37 2.95 12.72 0.45
C GLY A 37 3.60 11.49 1.10
N VAL A 38 3.19 11.23 2.34
CA VAL A 38 3.76 10.14 3.17
C VAL A 38 3.48 8.74 2.61
N CYS A 39 2.38 8.57 1.87
CA CYS A 39 1.94 7.33 1.22
C CYS A 39 2.18 7.34 -0.30
N PHE A 40 3.06 8.20 -0.82
CA PHE A 40 3.31 8.29 -2.26
C PHE A 40 4.06 7.07 -2.82
N ALA A 41 4.96 6.49 -2.02
CA ALA A 41 5.79 5.36 -2.43
C ALA A 41 5.28 4.06 -1.79
N PRO A 42 5.18 2.96 -2.56
CA PRO A 42 5.47 2.85 -3.99
C PRO A 42 4.45 3.59 -4.89
N ASN A 43 4.95 4.23 -5.95
CA ASN A 43 4.12 5.00 -6.89
C ASN A 43 3.43 4.07 -7.90
N THR A 44 2.49 3.26 -7.41
CA THR A 44 1.61 2.46 -8.25
C THR A 44 0.15 2.80 -7.96
N VAL A 45 -0.69 2.65 -8.98
CA VAL A 45 -2.12 2.91 -8.86
C VAL A 45 -2.77 1.98 -7.83
N ALA A 46 -2.31 0.73 -7.71
CA ALA A 46 -2.88 -0.23 -6.76
C ALA A 46 -2.57 0.13 -5.29
N ASP A 47 -1.36 0.63 -5.04
CA ASP A 47 -0.94 1.05 -3.72
C ASP A 47 -1.68 2.32 -3.28
N HIS A 48 -1.75 3.32 -4.17
CA HIS A 48 -2.54 4.54 -3.93
C HIS A 48 -4.03 4.25 -3.76
N ALA A 49 -4.60 3.37 -4.60
CA ALA A 49 -6.00 2.96 -4.48
C ALA A 49 -6.28 2.28 -3.15
N SER A 50 -5.37 1.42 -2.68
CA SER A 50 -5.50 0.77 -1.38
C SER A 50 -5.62 1.80 -0.26
N VAL A 51 -4.69 2.76 -0.18
CA VAL A 51 -4.72 3.86 0.80
C VAL A 51 -6.08 4.58 0.78
N VAL A 52 -6.53 4.99 -0.41
CA VAL A 52 -7.78 5.74 -0.61
C VAL A 52 -9.00 4.93 -0.17
N TYR A 53 -9.09 3.66 -0.55
CA TYR A 53 -10.20 2.78 -0.17
C TYR A 53 -10.29 2.58 1.33
N ASN A 54 -9.15 2.44 2.02
CA ASN A 54 -9.20 2.30 3.46
C ASN A 54 -9.57 3.59 4.15
N ILE A 55 -9.07 4.75 3.70
CA ILE A 55 -9.49 6.04 4.29
C ILE A 55 -11.02 6.19 4.13
N TYR A 56 -11.56 5.90 2.94
CA TYR A 56 -13.01 5.88 2.70
C TYR A 56 -13.73 4.88 3.62
N TYR A 57 -13.22 3.66 3.73
CA TYR A 57 -13.80 2.62 4.59
C TYR A 57 -13.82 3.05 6.05
N LYS A 58 -12.75 3.69 6.56
CA LYS A 58 -12.67 4.19 7.93
C LYS A 58 -13.60 5.39 8.15
N SER A 59 -13.67 6.32 7.20
CA SER A 59 -14.59 7.47 7.30
C SER A 59 -16.06 7.04 7.33
N HIS A 60 -16.40 5.91 6.71
CA HIS A 60 -17.73 5.31 6.70
C HIS A 60 -17.93 4.26 7.79
N GLN A 61 -17.33 4.47 8.97
CA GLN A 61 -17.51 3.63 10.16
C GLN A 61 -17.14 2.15 9.94
N SER A 62 -16.27 1.85 8.98
CA SER A 62 -15.86 0.48 8.65
C SER A 62 -17.03 -0.44 8.28
N GLN A 63 -18.10 0.12 7.69
CA GLN A 63 -19.23 -0.67 7.22
C GLN A 63 -18.83 -1.55 6.03
N PRO A 64 -19.25 -2.83 5.95
CA PRO A 64 -18.88 -3.72 4.85
C PRO A 64 -19.25 -3.14 3.47
N SER A 65 -20.36 -2.40 3.37
CA SER A 65 -20.79 -1.71 2.16
C SER A 65 -19.81 -0.63 1.67
N ALA A 66 -19.04 -0.02 2.57
CA ALA A 66 -18.06 1.00 2.21
C ALA A 66 -16.79 0.42 1.55
N CYS A 67 -16.60 -0.91 1.57
CA CYS A 67 -15.53 -1.60 0.85
C CYS A 67 -16.02 -2.34 -0.40
N SER A 68 -17.17 -1.91 -0.96
CA SER A 68 -17.84 -2.60 -2.06
C SER A 68 -17.78 -1.79 -3.35
N PHE A 69 -16.59 -1.65 -3.95
CA PHE A 69 -16.39 -1.03 -5.26
C PHE A 69 -16.35 -2.09 -6.38
N GLY A 70 -17.33 -3.00 -6.36
CA GLY A 70 -17.35 -4.16 -7.27
C GLY A 70 -16.13 -5.06 -7.09
N ASP A 71 -15.54 -5.50 -8.20
CA ASP A 71 -14.37 -6.38 -8.21
C ASP A 71 -13.05 -5.62 -7.96
N ASN A 72 -13.10 -4.29 -7.75
CA ASN A 72 -11.91 -3.47 -7.58
C ASN A 72 -11.36 -3.45 -6.15
N THR A 73 -12.15 -3.89 -5.17
CA THR A 73 -11.77 -3.91 -3.75
C THR A 73 -11.85 -5.28 -3.13
N LEU A 74 -11.06 -5.48 -2.08
CA LEU A 74 -11.07 -6.67 -1.25
C LEU A 74 -11.04 -6.25 0.22
N SER A 75 -11.95 -6.81 1.02
CA SER A 75 -11.89 -6.69 2.48
C SER A 75 -10.98 -7.79 3.04
N THR A 76 -9.94 -7.40 3.77
CA THR A 76 -9.05 -8.35 4.45
C THR A 76 -9.03 -8.09 5.95
N VAL A 77 -9.06 -9.16 6.74
CA VAL A 77 -8.83 -9.11 8.19
C VAL A 77 -7.34 -9.18 8.54
N SER A 78 -6.51 -9.53 7.55
CA SER A 78 -5.06 -9.58 7.66
C SER A 78 -4.47 -8.23 7.26
N ASP A 79 -3.63 -7.69 8.14
CA ASP A 79 -2.91 -6.43 7.95
C ASP A 79 -2.07 -6.47 6.65
N PRO A 80 -2.41 -5.68 5.63
CA PRO A 80 -1.68 -5.66 4.35
C PRO A 80 -0.24 -5.18 4.52
N CYS A 81 0.07 -4.39 5.55
CA CYS A 81 1.44 -3.96 5.85
C CYS A 81 2.34 -5.11 6.33
N LYS A 82 1.76 -6.27 6.70
CA LYS A 82 2.51 -7.48 7.06
C LYS A 82 2.70 -8.47 5.91
N PHE A 83 2.03 -8.26 4.79
CA PHE A 83 2.05 -9.15 3.62
C PHE A 83 1.92 -8.31 2.34
N PRO A 84 3.01 -8.02 1.58
CA PRO A 84 4.16 -8.90 1.31
C PRO A 84 5.51 -8.15 1.18
N SER A 85 6.23 -7.90 2.28
CA SER A 85 7.60 -7.35 2.19
C SER A 85 8.68 -8.42 2.26
N LEU A 86 8.40 -9.61 2.80
CA LEU A 86 9.46 -10.60 3.03
C LEU A 86 9.65 -11.56 1.86
N ILE A 87 8.58 -12.05 1.23
CA ILE A 87 8.66 -13.10 0.20
C ILE A 87 9.33 -12.59 -1.08
N ILE A 88 9.05 -11.35 -1.49
CA ILE A 88 9.62 -10.72 -2.69
C ILE A 88 11.10 -10.36 -2.47
N ILE A 89 11.45 -9.83 -1.30
CA ILE A 89 12.84 -9.48 -0.94
C ILE A 89 13.71 -10.75 -0.86
N ILE A 90 13.18 -11.83 -0.29
CA ILE A 90 13.86 -13.13 -0.22
C ILE A 90 14.14 -13.67 -1.63
N ILE A 91 13.15 -13.66 -2.53
CA ILE A 91 13.32 -14.11 -3.92
C ILE A 91 14.39 -13.27 -4.66
N ILE A 92 14.38 -11.95 -4.50
CA ILE A 92 15.39 -11.07 -5.11
C ILE A 92 16.78 -11.36 -4.53
N TYR A 93 16.88 -11.61 -3.22
CA TYR A 93 18.12 -11.97 -2.51
C TYR A 93 18.66 -13.39 -2.80
N PHE A 94 17.90 -14.26 -3.47
CA PHE A 94 18.41 -15.58 -3.86
C PHE A 94 18.81 -15.68 -5.35
N ILE A 95 18.35 -14.77 -6.22
CA ILE A 95 18.50 -14.90 -7.68
C ILE A 95 19.73 -14.18 -8.28
N SER A 96 20.33 -13.16 -7.64
CA SER A 96 21.36 -12.31 -8.28
C SER A 96 22.69 -12.22 -7.52
N PRO A 97 23.76 -12.95 -7.90
CA PRO A 97 25.05 -12.92 -7.18
C PRO A 97 25.73 -11.52 -7.11
N ARG A 98 25.26 -10.55 -7.88
CA ARG A 98 25.77 -9.16 -7.90
C ARG A 98 25.37 -8.29 -6.70
N TYR A 99 24.30 -8.59 -5.94
CA TYR A 99 23.94 -7.77 -4.76
C TYR A 99 24.79 -8.07 -3.53
N LYS A 100 25.36 -9.27 -3.38
CA LYS A 100 26.09 -9.71 -2.17
C LYS A 100 27.27 -8.82 -1.76
N ILE A 101 27.93 -8.17 -2.72
CA ILE A 101 29.13 -7.34 -2.47
C ILE A 101 28.76 -5.86 -2.22
N LEU A 102 27.69 -5.36 -2.85
CA LEU A 102 27.11 -4.04 -2.55
C LEU A 102 26.39 -4.03 -1.17
N PHE A 103 26.05 -5.22 -0.66
CA PHE A 103 25.20 -5.45 0.49
C PHE A 103 25.74 -4.92 1.82
N LEU A 104 27.05 -4.97 2.13
CA LEU A 104 27.54 -4.59 3.47
C LEU A 104 27.41 -3.09 3.79
N ASN A 105 27.70 -2.20 2.83
CA ASN A 105 27.55 -0.76 3.03
C ASN A 105 26.10 -0.29 2.85
N ILE A 106 25.32 -0.99 2.00
CA ILE A 106 23.88 -0.74 1.85
C ILE A 106 23.09 -1.29 3.05
N ILE A 107 23.55 -2.36 3.74
CA ILE A 107 22.91 -2.91 4.94
C ILE A 107 22.81 -1.86 6.05
N HIS A 108 23.82 -1.00 6.24
CA HIS A 108 23.76 0.02 7.29
C HIS A 108 22.74 1.14 6.98
N ILE A 109 22.64 1.56 5.70
CA ILE A 109 21.61 2.51 5.23
C ILE A 109 20.22 1.85 5.22
N LEU A 110 20.15 0.56 4.87
CA LEU A 110 18.95 -0.25 4.93
C LEU A 110 18.49 -0.45 6.37
N ILE A 111 19.35 -0.63 7.38
CA ILE A 111 18.91 -0.75 8.77
C ILE A 111 18.28 0.56 9.26
N HIS A 112 18.82 1.72 8.85
CA HIS A 112 18.25 3.02 9.18
C HIS A 112 16.91 3.28 8.43
N TYR A 113 16.82 2.86 7.15
CA TYR A 113 15.57 2.85 6.38
C TYR A 113 14.54 1.85 6.92
N ILE A 114 14.98 0.66 7.35
CA ILE A 114 14.16 -0.41 7.93
C ILE A 114 13.67 0.02 9.32
N TYR A 115 14.44 0.79 10.09
CA TYR A 115 13.99 1.39 11.34
C TYR A 115 12.92 2.47 11.11
N PHE A 116 13.07 3.31 10.07
CA PHE A 116 12.06 4.30 9.68
C PHE A 116 10.82 3.65 9.05
N ALA A 117 10.99 2.57 8.28
CA ALA A 117 9.90 1.76 7.72
C ALA A 117 9.20 0.88 8.78
N ALA A 118 9.91 0.43 9.82
CA ALA A 118 9.33 -0.35 10.93
C ALA A 118 8.36 0.47 11.79
N HIS A 119 8.44 1.81 11.74
CA HIS A 119 7.55 2.72 12.45
C HIS A 119 6.74 3.64 11.53
N GLY A 120 6.86 3.50 10.20
CA GLY A 120 6.32 4.46 9.23
C GLY A 120 5.79 3.84 7.93
N SER A 121 5.21 2.63 7.98
CA SER A 121 4.50 2.03 6.85
C SER A 121 3.22 2.81 6.54
N CYS A 122 3.39 3.94 5.87
CA CYS A 122 2.35 4.82 5.35
C CYS A 122 1.64 4.16 4.17
N ILE A 123 0.95 3.05 4.39
CA ILE A 123 -0.07 2.55 3.44
C ILE A 123 -1.46 2.74 4.04
N PHE A 124 -1.58 2.90 5.36
CA PHE A 124 -2.85 3.15 6.00
C PHE A 124 -2.73 3.97 7.28
N PRO A 125 -3.36 5.16 7.38
CA PRO A 125 -3.69 5.73 8.68
C PRO A 125 -4.75 4.89 9.42
#